data_AF-A0A0C9QKW7-F1
#
_entry.id   AF-A0A0C9QKW7-F1
#
_cell.length_a   1.000
_cell.length_b   1.000
_cell.length_c   1.000
_cell.angle_alpha   90.00
_cell.angle_beta   90.00
_cell.angle_gamma   90.00
#
_symmetry.space_group_name_H-M   'P 1'
#
loop_
_entity.id
_entity.type
_entity.pdbx_description
1 polymer ?
#
loop_
_entity_poly.entity_id
_entity_poly.type
_entity_poly.pdbx_seq_one_letter_code
_entity_poly.pdbx_strand_id
1 'polypeptide(L)'
;VVVEFLCVTESKFTESFKTNESLTEYVTQMFTEVQNMFDTMNLDIKIRLIGIQAFTKENEPSYIKESDVQNGAYVLPGFIHNANNYYCKNATGLAQKADIIMLIVSRLMVWVKDSKVTSHALGVALSASACNQCGKIGVSFDDTDYNESTITIAHEVGHMLGVPHDEEELREADVPNGSRAKSCPYDDGYIMGSATGPNKLKFSECSKESAKYFFTLPQASCLYEDCPNSSY
;
A
#
# COMPACT_ATOMS: atom_id res chain seq x y z
N VAL A 1 11.81 12.34 -4.62
CA VAL A 1 11.05 11.11 -4.96
C VAL A 1 9.60 11.50 -4.95
N VAL A 2 8.87 11.19 -6.01
CA VAL A 2 7.41 11.35 -6.09
C VAL A 2 6.83 9.97 -6.34
N VAL A 3 5.84 9.59 -5.54
CA VAL A 3 5.15 8.32 -5.66
C VAL A 3 3.71 8.64 -6.06
N GLU A 4 3.36 8.31 -7.30
CA GLU A 4 2.03 8.56 -7.87
C GLU A 4 1.08 7.40 -7.56
N PHE A 5 -0.02 7.71 -6.87
CA PHE A 5 -1.01 6.74 -6.43
C PHE A 5 -2.31 6.84 -7.22
N LEU A 6 -2.80 5.69 -7.68
CA LEU A 6 -4.21 5.52 -7.97
C LEU A 6 -4.86 4.82 -6.77
N CYS A 7 -5.80 5.47 -6.09
CA CYS A 7 -6.64 4.80 -5.12
C CYS A 7 -7.77 4.07 -5.85
N VAL A 8 -8.00 2.80 -5.53
CA VAL A 8 -9.10 2.00 -6.06
C VAL A 8 -9.94 1.54 -4.88
N THR A 9 -11.26 1.55 -5.00
CA THR A 9 -12.14 1.04 -3.95
C THR A 9 -13.04 -0.07 -4.47
N GLU A 10 -13.22 -1.12 -3.69
CA GLU A 10 -14.27 -2.11 -3.97
C GLU A 10 -15.66 -1.47 -3.81
N SER A 11 -16.67 -2.08 -4.45
CA SER A 11 -18.06 -1.64 -4.40
C SER A 11 -18.61 -1.54 -2.99
N LYS A 12 -18.33 -2.52 -2.12
CA LYS A 12 -18.86 -2.51 -0.76
C LYS A 12 -18.32 -1.33 0.07
N PHE A 13 -17.04 -1.00 -0.09
CA PHE A 13 -16.45 0.19 0.51
C PHE A 13 -17.06 1.46 -0.09
N THR A 14 -17.13 1.55 -1.44
CA THR A 14 -17.75 2.68 -2.14
C THR A 14 -19.19 2.94 -1.69
N GLU A 15 -20.00 1.90 -1.55
CA GLU A 15 -21.41 1.96 -1.14
C GLU A 15 -21.62 2.45 0.31
N SER A 16 -20.57 2.42 1.14
CA SER A 16 -20.64 2.98 2.50
C SER A 16 -20.72 4.51 2.51
N PHE A 17 -20.32 5.16 1.40
CA PHE A 17 -20.35 6.60 1.24
C PHE A 17 -21.64 7.05 0.55
N LYS A 18 -22.25 8.11 1.08
CA LYS A 18 -23.50 8.66 0.51
C LYS A 18 -23.30 9.33 -0.84
N THR A 19 -22.09 9.85 -1.08
CA THR A 19 -21.76 10.63 -2.29
C THR A 19 -20.31 10.41 -2.70
N ASN A 20 -20.02 10.62 -3.98
CA ASN A 20 -18.64 10.60 -4.49
C ASN A 20 -17.78 11.71 -3.85
N GLU A 21 -18.38 12.83 -3.47
CA GLU A 21 -17.70 13.91 -2.77
C GLU A 21 -17.21 13.44 -1.40
N SER A 22 -18.08 12.83 -0.59
CA SER A 22 -17.69 12.28 0.72
C SER A 22 -16.62 11.19 0.63
N LEU A 23 -16.67 10.34 -0.40
CA LEU A 23 -15.61 9.35 -0.66
C LEU A 23 -14.29 10.02 -1.03
N THR A 24 -14.35 11.04 -1.90
CA THR A 24 -13.16 11.78 -2.34
C THR A 24 -12.51 12.53 -1.19
N GLU A 25 -13.29 13.19 -0.33
CA GLU A 25 -12.80 13.84 0.88
C GLU A 25 -12.12 12.85 1.81
N TYR A 26 -12.77 11.71 2.08
CA TYR A 26 -12.23 10.68 2.97
C TYR A 26 -10.89 10.14 2.46
N VAL A 27 -10.82 9.70 1.20
CA VAL A 27 -9.58 9.19 0.61
C VAL A 27 -8.49 10.27 0.56
N THR A 28 -8.84 11.51 0.21
CA THR A 28 -7.85 12.61 0.18
C THR A 28 -7.27 12.88 1.58
N GLN A 29 -8.10 12.83 2.62
CA GLN A 29 -7.64 12.93 4.00
C GLN A 29 -6.72 11.77 4.35
N MET A 30 -7.07 10.52 3.99
CA MET A 30 -6.21 9.36 4.26
C MET A 30 -4.81 9.54 3.66
N PHE A 31 -4.72 9.95 2.39
CA PHE A 31 -3.42 10.15 1.73
C PHE A 31 -2.65 11.36 2.29
N THR A 32 -3.34 12.34 2.87
CA THR A 32 -2.70 13.43 3.61
C THR A 32 -2.05 12.92 4.89
N GLU A 33 -2.72 12.06 5.65
CA GLU A 33 -2.11 11.44 6.84
C GLU A 33 -0.96 10.49 6.49
N VAL A 34 -1.09 9.74 5.39
CA VAL A 34 0.02 8.93 4.87
C VAL A 34 1.22 9.83 4.54
N GLN A 35 1.03 10.96 3.86
CA GLN A 35 2.10 11.94 3.63
C GLN A 35 2.75 12.40 4.95
N ASN A 36 1.96 12.75 5.96
CA ASN A 36 2.47 13.18 7.28
C ASN A 36 3.36 12.10 7.91
N MET A 37 2.97 10.82 7.82
CA MET A 37 3.77 9.70 8.33
C MET A 37 5.08 9.54 7.54
N PHE A 38 5.02 9.61 6.21
CA PHE A 38 6.21 9.52 5.35
C PHE A 38 7.18 10.70 5.57
N ASP A 39 6.68 11.90 5.88
CA ASP A 39 7.50 13.07 6.20
C ASP A 39 8.37 12.86 7.45
N THR A 40 7.98 11.96 8.37
CA THR A 40 8.78 11.64 9.57
C THR A 40 10.16 11.05 9.23
N MET A 41 10.32 10.46 8.04
CA MET A 41 11.60 9.94 7.56
C MET A 41 12.57 11.04 7.10
N ASN A 42 12.10 12.26 6.81
CA ASN A 42 12.91 13.36 6.27
C ASN A 42 13.69 12.98 4.99
N LEU A 43 13.01 12.32 4.04
CA LEU A 43 13.55 11.90 2.74
C LEU A 43 12.96 12.66 1.54
N ASP A 44 12.14 13.69 1.79
CA ASP A 44 11.42 14.45 0.77
C ASP A 44 10.61 13.56 -0.21
N ILE A 45 10.00 12.50 0.32
CA ILE A 45 9.09 11.63 -0.43
C ILE A 45 7.75 12.35 -0.57
N LYS A 46 7.25 12.49 -1.80
CA LYS A 46 5.94 13.08 -2.08
C LYS A 46 4.94 12.00 -2.47
N ILE A 47 3.92 11.82 -1.63
CA ILE A 47 2.76 10.98 -1.85
C ILE A 47 1.76 11.80 -2.69
N ARG A 48 1.58 11.42 -3.95
CA ARG A 48 0.70 12.15 -4.89
C ARG A 48 -0.46 11.26 -5.31
N LEU A 49 -1.66 11.56 -4.82
CA LEU A 49 -2.89 10.93 -5.32
C LEU A 49 -3.24 11.50 -6.70
N ILE A 50 -3.09 10.70 -7.75
CA ILE A 50 -3.37 11.12 -9.14
C ILE A 50 -4.82 10.80 -9.57
N GLY A 51 -5.53 10.00 -8.78
CA GLY A 51 -6.96 9.77 -8.97
C GLY A 51 -7.56 8.76 -8.01
N ILE A 52 -8.88 8.68 -8.04
CA ILE A 52 -9.69 7.71 -7.30
C ILE A 52 -10.57 6.98 -8.31
N GLN A 53 -10.45 5.66 -8.37
CA GLN A 53 -11.30 4.78 -9.15
C GLN A 53 -12.21 4.00 -8.21
N ALA A 54 -13.44 4.51 -8.04
CA ALA A 54 -14.44 3.89 -7.19
C ALA A 54 -15.28 2.90 -7.99
N PHE A 55 -15.19 1.61 -7.66
CA PHE A 55 -16.04 0.61 -8.29
C PHE A 55 -17.43 0.59 -7.65
N THR A 56 -18.41 0.18 -8.46
CA THR A 56 -19.76 -0.21 -8.07
C THR A 56 -19.98 -1.67 -8.46
N LYS A 57 -21.03 -2.31 -7.97
CA LYS A 57 -21.33 -3.71 -8.28
C LYS A 57 -21.45 -3.98 -9.79
N GLU A 58 -21.81 -2.97 -10.59
CA GLU A 58 -21.98 -3.07 -12.03
C GLU A 58 -20.66 -3.05 -12.80
N ASN A 59 -19.60 -2.46 -12.25
CA ASN A 59 -18.34 -2.23 -12.96
C ASN A 59 -17.10 -2.79 -12.25
N GLU A 60 -17.28 -3.52 -11.14
CA GLU A 60 -16.20 -4.23 -10.48
C GLU A 60 -15.50 -5.23 -11.42
N PRO A 61 -14.16 -5.29 -11.41
CA PRO A 61 -13.41 -6.31 -12.09
C PRO A 61 -13.74 -7.71 -11.58
N SER A 62 -13.66 -8.71 -12.47
CA SER A 62 -14.03 -10.09 -12.11
C SER A 62 -13.20 -10.66 -10.96
N TYR A 63 -11.95 -10.20 -10.77
CA TYR A 63 -11.09 -10.65 -9.68
C TYR A 63 -11.71 -10.42 -8.30
N ILE A 64 -12.51 -9.35 -8.12
CA ILE A 64 -13.18 -9.04 -6.85
C ILE A 64 -14.15 -10.17 -6.48
N LYS A 65 -14.96 -10.61 -7.45
CA LYS A 65 -15.92 -11.70 -7.25
C LYS A 65 -15.24 -13.07 -7.19
N GLU A 66 -14.23 -13.30 -8.00
CA GLU A 66 -13.45 -14.55 -8.01
C GLU A 66 -12.71 -14.78 -6.68
N SER A 67 -12.40 -13.70 -5.95
CA SER A 67 -11.80 -13.75 -4.63
C SER A 67 -12.81 -13.79 -3.49
N ASP A 68 -14.11 -13.77 -3.78
CA ASP A 68 -15.18 -13.90 -2.77
C ASP A 68 -15.29 -15.35 -2.27
N VAL A 69 -14.62 -15.64 -1.17
CA VAL A 69 -14.56 -16.98 -0.57
C VAL A 69 -14.91 -16.92 0.93
N GLN A 70 -15.15 -18.07 1.57
CA GLN A 70 -15.32 -18.14 3.04
C GLN A 70 -16.37 -17.17 3.62
N ASN A 71 -17.61 -17.21 3.12
CA ASN A 71 -18.72 -16.35 3.58
C ASN A 71 -18.48 -14.84 3.42
N GLY A 72 -17.84 -14.41 2.33
CA GLY A 72 -17.67 -12.98 2.05
C GLY A 72 -16.31 -12.41 2.46
N ALA A 73 -15.32 -13.23 2.80
CA ALA A 73 -13.95 -12.80 3.10
C ALA A 73 -13.00 -12.97 1.89
N TYR A 74 -11.94 -12.19 1.82
CA TYR A 74 -10.89 -12.35 0.83
C TYR A 74 -9.77 -13.25 1.35
N VAL A 75 -9.47 -14.33 0.64
CA VAL A 75 -8.27 -15.13 0.91
C VAL A 75 -7.06 -14.41 0.31
N LEU A 76 -6.22 -13.86 1.18
CA LEU A 76 -5.19 -12.89 0.84
C LEU A 76 -4.26 -13.29 -0.32
N PRO A 77 -3.59 -14.46 -0.30
CA PRO A 77 -2.67 -14.83 -1.38
C PRO A 77 -3.33 -14.87 -2.75
N GLY A 78 -4.56 -15.37 -2.81
CA GLY A 78 -5.32 -15.41 -4.06
C GLY A 78 -5.79 -14.01 -4.47
N PHE A 79 -6.23 -13.19 -3.51
CA PHE A 79 -6.76 -11.87 -3.79
C PHE A 79 -5.72 -10.92 -4.36
N ILE A 80 -4.57 -10.77 -3.69
CA ILE A 80 -3.48 -9.90 -4.18
C ILE A 80 -2.93 -10.40 -5.52
N HIS A 81 -2.84 -11.72 -5.71
CA HIS A 81 -2.40 -12.31 -6.97
C HIS A 81 -3.37 -12.00 -8.12
N ASN A 82 -4.67 -12.15 -7.90
CA ASN A 82 -5.68 -11.88 -8.92
C ASN A 82 -5.74 -10.40 -9.27
N ALA A 83 -5.64 -9.51 -8.27
CA ALA A 83 -5.59 -8.07 -8.50
C ALA A 83 -4.36 -7.66 -9.32
N ASN A 84 -3.17 -8.16 -8.95
CA ASN A 84 -1.94 -7.93 -9.71
C ASN A 84 -2.04 -8.45 -11.15
N ASN A 85 -2.56 -9.67 -11.35
CA ASN A 85 -2.75 -10.23 -12.68
C ASN A 85 -3.73 -9.42 -13.53
N TYR A 86 -4.79 -8.88 -12.92
CA TYR A 86 -5.74 -8.04 -13.60
C TYR A 86 -5.08 -6.75 -14.10
N TYR A 87 -4.39 -6.01 -13.23
CA TYR A 87 -3.75 -4.76 -13.62
C TYR A 87 -2.54 -4.97 -14.54
N CYS A 88 -1.78 -6.05 -14.38
CA CYS A 88 -0.72 -6.44 -15.31
C CYS A 88 -1.20 -6.55 -16.77
N LYS A 89 -2.46 -6.98 -16.98
CA LYS A 89 -3.04 -7.20 -18.32
C LYS A 89 -3.93 -6.05 -18.80
N ASN A 90 -4.59 -5.35 -17.89
CA ASN A 90 -5.68 -4.42 -18.21
C ASN A 90 -5.42 -2.97 -17.79
N ALA A 91 -4.28 -2.66 -17.15
CA ALA A 91 -3.98 -1.31 -16.72
C ALA A 91 -3.94 -0.35 -17.91
N THR A 92 -4.79 0.68 -17.85
CA THR A 92 -4.87 1.77 -18.82
C THR A 92 -5.05 3.09 -18.07
N GLY A 93 -4.80 4.23 -18.75
CA GLY A 93 -5.00 5.56 -18.15
C GLY A 93 -4.20 5.75 -16.86
N LEU A 94 -4.88 6.18 -15.78
CA LEU A 94 -4.23 6.42 -14.48
C LEU A 94 -3.66 5.14 -13.86
N ALA A 95 -4.30 3.97 -14.07
CA ALA A 95 -3.79 2.71 -13.53
C ALA A 95 -2.44 2.32 -14.16
N GLN A 96 -2.22 2.66 -15.44
CA GLN A 96 -0.94 2.45 -16.10
C GLN A 96 0.12 3.43 -15.60
N LYS A 97 -0.25 4.71 -15.40
CA LYS A 97 0.64 5.78 -14.96
C LYS A 97 1.08 5.66 -13.50
N ALA A 98 0.19 5.22 -12.62
CA ALA A 98 0.48 5.13 -11.19
C ALA A 98 1.68 4.22 -10.90
N ASP A 99 2.52 4.64 -9.96
CA ASP A 99 3.62 3.84 -9.44
C ASP A 99 3.10 2.76 -8.49
N ILE A 100 2.04 3.08 -7.75
CA ILE A 100 1.32 2.22 -6.81
C ILE A 100 -0.18 2.37 -7.03
N ILE A 101 -0.89 1.24 -7.06
CA ILE A 101 -2.35 1.21 -6.95
C ILE A 101 -2.68 0.71 -5.53
N MET A 102 -3.38 1.53 -4.76
CA MET A 102 -3.83 1.18 -3.42
C MET A 102 -5.31 0.80 -3.46
N LEU A 103 -5.61 -0.48 -3.23
CA LEU A 103 -6.96 -1.01 -3.21
C LEU A 103 -7.51 -1.00 -1.77
N ILE A 104 -8.57 -0.24 -1.53
CA ILE A 104 -9.27 -0.19 -0.25
C ILE A 104 -10.48 -1.13 -0.28
N VAL A 105 -10.57 -1.99 0.74
CA VAL A 105 -11.66 -2.95 0.92
C VAL A 105 -12.26 -2.87 2.32
N SER A 106 -13.57 -3.11 2.42
CA SER A 106 -14.34 -3.20 3.67
C SER A 106 -14.70 -4.64 4.03
N ARG A 107 -14.28 -5.59 3.20
CA ARG A 107 -14.45 -7.02 3.44
C ARG A 107 -13.23 -7.57 4.14
N LEU A 108 -13.48 -8.43 5.14
CA LEU A 108 -12.40 -9.05 5.92
C LEU A 108 -11.43 -9.79 5.00
N MET A 109 -10.15 -9.57 5.24
CA MET A 109 -9.08 -10.32 4.60
C MET A 109 -8.58 -11.40 5.57
N VAL A 110 -8.40 -12.62 5.08
CA VAL A 110 -8.09 -13.79 5.90
C VAL A 110 -6.95 -14.61 5.32
N TRP A 111 -6.16 -15.17 6.23
CA TRP A 111 -5.23 -16.25 5.94
C TRP A 111 -5.93 -17.59 6.17
N VAL A 112 -5.76 -18.51 5.23
CA VAL A 112 -6.35 -19.85 5.29
C VAL A 112 -5.24 -20.90 5.23
N LYS A 113 -5.27 -21.85 6.15
CA LYS A 113 -4.43 -23.05 6.17
C LYS A 113 -5.31 -24.26 6.42
N ASP A 114 -5.13 -25.32 5.63
CA ASP A 114 -5.91 -26.56 5.73
C ASP A 114 -7.44 -26.32 5.75
N SER A 115 -7.91 -25.41 4.88
CA SER A 115 -9.30 -24.99 4.77
C SER A 115 -9.90 -24.30 6.00
N LYS A 116 -9.06 -23.84 6.94
CA LYS A 116 -9.47 -23.07 8.12
C LYS A 116 -8.85 -21.68 8.12
N VAL A 117 -9.63 -20.68 8.54
CA VAL A 117 -9.12 -19.32 8.79
C VAL A 117 -8.16 -19.36 9.98
N THR A 118 -6.94 -18.87 9.79
CA THR A 118 -5.89 -18.82 10.82
C THR A 118 -5.70 -17.44 11.42
N SER A 119 -5.93 -16.39 10.64
CA SER A 119 -5.79 -15.00 11.08
C SER A 119 -6.51 -14.03 10.14
N HIS A 120 -6.77 -12.84 10.65
CA HIS A 120 -7.21 -11.68 9.87
C HIS A 120 -6.00 -10.86 9.46
N ALA A 121 -6.13 -10.10 8.39
CA ALA A 121 -5.13 -9.14 7.96
C ALA A 121 -5.77 -7.79 7.68
N LEU A 122 -5.05 -6.73 8.05
CA LEU A 122 -5.47 -5.36 7.78
C LEU A 122 -4.92 -4.88 6.44
N GLY A 123 -3.78 -5.38 5.98
CA GLY A 123 -3.18 -4.99 4.71
C GLY A 123 -2.38 -6.12 4.06
N VAL A 124 -2.04 -5.93 2.80
CA VAL A 124 -1.01 -6.73 2.12
C VAL A 124 -0.41 -5.96 0.94
N ALA A 125 0.90 -6.06 0.78
CA ALA A 125 1.61 -5.62 -0.41
C ALA A 125 2.78 -6.56 -0.75
N LEU A 126 3.23 -6.50 -2.00
CA LEU A 126 4.49 -7.13 -2.38
C LEU A 126 5.65 -6.19 -2.05
N SER A 127 6.71 -6.73 -1.45
CA SER A 127 7.92 -5.97 -1.13
C SER A 127 8.58 -5.41 -2.40
N ALA A 128 9.11 -4.18 -2.31
CA ALA A 128 9.86 -3.51 -3.37
C ALA A 128 9.13 -3.48 -4.74
N SER A 129 7.80 -3.45 -4.71
CA SER A 129 6.96 -3.63 -5.90
C SER A 129 6.49 -2.33 -6.55
N ALA A 130 6.83 -1.17 -5.97
CA ALA A 130 6.68 0.10 -6.68
C ALA A 130 7.38 0.03 -8.05
N CYS A 131 6.79 0.66 -9.06
CA CYS A 131 7.21 0.56 -10.47
C CYS A 131 7.02 -0.80 -11.16
N ASN A 132 6.68 -1.88 -10.44
CA ASN A 132 6.42 -3.18 -11.05
C ASN A 132 4.98 -3.24 -11.60
N GLN A 133 4.82 -3.13 -12.91
CA GLN A 133 3.51 -3.13 -13.57
C GLN A 133 2.63 -4.35 -13.23
N CYS A 134 3.24 -5.48 -12.84
CA CYS A 134 2.54 -6.72 -12.48
C CYS A 134 2.61 -7.04 -10.97
N GLY A 135 3.08 -6.09 -10.16
CA GLY A 135 3.24 -6.25 -8.70
C GLY A 135 2.82 -5.03 -7.87
N LYS A 136 2.49 -3.89 -8.50
CA LYS A 136 2.27 -2.59 -7.88
C LYS A 136 0.91 -2.41 -7.19
N ILE A 137 0.25 -3.51 -6.78
CA ILE A 137 -1.00 -3.44 -6.02
C ILE A 137 -0.72 -3.65 -4.55
N GLY A 138 -1.07 -2.66 -3.72
CA GLY A 138 -1.25 -2.80 -2.28
C GLY A 138 -2.73 -2.87 -1.93
N VAL A 139 -3.07 -3.55 -0.84
CA VAL A 139 -4.44 -3.67 -0.35
C VAL A 139 -4.50 -3.23 1.10
N SER A 140 -5.51 -2.43 1.45
CA SER A 140 -5.82 -2.04 2.83
C SER A 140 -7.28 -2.33 3.15
N PHE A 141 -7.50 -2.88 4.33
CA PHE A 141 -8.80 -3.02 4.97
C PHE A 141 -9.18 -1.69 5.63
N ASP A 142 -10.44 -1.31 5.47
CA ASP A 142 -11.03 -0.16 6.11
C ASP A 142 -12.52 -0.45 6.38
N ASP A 143 -12.83 -0.65 7.66
CA ASP A 143 -14.19 -0.70 8.20
C ASP A 143 -14.54 0.59 8.96
N THR A 144 -13.79 1.65 8.69
CA THR A 144 -13.93 3.05 9.11
C THR A 144 -13.41 3.42 10.49
N ASP A 145 -12.53 2.62 11.09
CA ASP A 145 -11.49 3.19 11.97
C ASP A 145 -10.40 3.86 11.12
N TYR A 146 -10.68 5.10 10.74
CA TYR A 146 -9.83 5.94 9.87
C TYR A 146 -8.35 5.96 10.28
N ASN A 147 -8.05 5.98 11.58
CA ASN A 147 -6.67 6.06 12.05
C ASN A 147 -5.91 4.74 11.84
N GLU A 148 -6.58 3.60 12.04
CA GLU A 148 -5.95 2.30 11.83
C GLU A 148 -5.73 2.03 10.33
N SER A 149 -6.68 2.41 9.47
CA SER A 149 -6.55 2.24 8.02
C SER A 149 -5.45 3.11 7.41
N THR A 150 -5.24 4.33 7.90
CA THR A 150 -4.14 5.19 7.40
C THR A 150 -2.76 4.67 7.80
N ILE A 151 -2.59 4.17 9.03
CA ILE A 151 -1.37 3.48 9.46
C ILE A 151 -1.12 2.24 8.60
N THR A 152 -2.18 1.47 8.32
CA THR A 152 -2.10 0.28 7.45
C THR A 152 -1.66 0.64 6.04
N ILE A 153 -2.24 1.68 5.42
CA ILE A 153 -1.78 2.14 4.10
C ILE A 153 -0.31 2.55 4.16
N ALA A 154 0.10 3.32 5.17
CA ALA A 154 1.49 3.75 5.31
C ALA A 154 2.44 2.54 5.43
N HIS A 155 2.05 1.52 6.21
CA HIS A 155 2.78 0.26 6.36
C HIS A 155 2.95 -0.49 5.03
N GLU A 156 1.84 -0.70 4.31
CA GLU A 156 1.89 -1.41 3.03
C GLU A 156 2.68 -0.64 1.97
N VAL A 157 2.55 0.69 1.92
CA VAL A 157 3.40 1.53 1.05
C VAL A 157 4.87 1.42 1.45
N GLY A 158 5.19 1.31 2.74
CA GLY A 158 6.54 1.03 3.22
C GLY A 158 7.12 -0.23 2.57
N HIS A 159 6.39 -1.35 2.61
CA HIS A 159 6.79 -2.59 1.92
C HIS A 159 7.04 -2.36 0.44
N MET A 160 6.13 -1.67 -0.25
CA MET A 160 6.25 -1.39 -1.69
C MET A 160 7.48 -0.53 -2.03
N LEU A 161 7.92 0.31 -1.10
CA LEU A 161 9.13 1.13 -1.21
C LEU A 161 10.37 0.45 -0.61
N GLY A 162 10.34 -0.88 -0.46
CA GLY A 162 11.50 -1.68 -0.07
C GLY A 162 11.85 -1.57 1.41
N VAL A 163 10.87 -1.29 2.27
CA VAL A 163 11.03 -1.26 3.72
C VAL A 163 10.50 -2.58 4.32
N PRO A 164 11.33 -3.42 4.96
CA PRO A 164 10.84 -4.58 5.71
C PRO A 164 10.19 -4.18 7.03
N HIS A 165 9.62 -5.16 7.72
CA HIS A 165 9.32 -5.01 9.14
C HIS A 165 10.58 -4.70 9.95
N ASP A 166 10.41 -3.90 11.02
CA ASP A 166 11.45 -3.72 12.02
C ASP A 166 11.78 -5.09 12.65
N GLU A 167 13.06 -5.33 12.96
CA GLU A 167 13.63 -6.60 13.44
C GLU A 167 13.76 -7.70 12.37
N GLU A 168 13.27 -7.47 11.14
CA GLU A 168 13.36 -8.43 10.04
C GLU A 168 14.45 -8.10 9.00
N GLU A 169 14.75 -9.09 8.15
CA GLU A 169 15.62 -8.93 6.98
C GLU A 169 14.81 -9.16 5.69
N LEU A 170 14.97 -8.30 4.70
CA LEU A 170 14.42 -8.56 3.37
C LEU A 170 15.12 -9.75 2.72
N ARG A 171 14.38 -10.48 1.88
CA ARG A 171 14.99 -11.51 1.04
C ARG A 171 15.87 -10.83 -0.02
N GLU A 172 17.04 -11.42 -0.28
CA GLU A 172 17.99 -10.93 -1.29
C GLU A 172 17.35 -10.79 -2.69
N ALA A 173 16.34 -11.61 -3.00
CA ALA A 173 15.60 -11.56 -4.26
C ALA A 173 14.71 -10.31 -4.40
N ASP A 174 14.28 -9.71 -3.30
CA ASP A 174 13.43 -8.52 -3.29
C ASP A 174 14.32 -7.26 -3.34
N VAL A 175 15.30 -7.17 -2.44
CA VAL A 175 16.25 -6.05 -2.36
C VAL A 175 17.66 -6.60 -2.09
N PRO A 176 18.57 -6.58 -3.08
CA PRO A 176 19.93 -7.08 -2.91
C PRO A 176 20.67 -6.33 -1.82
N ASN A 177 21.36 -6.99 -0.88
CA ASN A 177 22.01 -6.34 0.28
C ASN A 177 21.06 -5.40 1.06
N GLY A 178 19.77 -5.76 1.12
CA GLY A 178 18.69 -4.91 1.63
C GLY A 178 18.63 -4.76 3.15
N SER A 179 19.28 -5.64 3.91
CA SER A 179 19.10 -5.71 5.37
C SER A 179 19.60 -4.46 6.11
N ARG A 180 18.65 -3.65 6.59
CA ARG A 180 18.87 -2.47 7.44
C ARG A 180 17.94 -2.41 8.66
N ALA A 181 16.95 -3.30 8.77
CA ALA A 181 15.91 -3.26 9.80
C ALA A 181 16.16 -4.08 11.06
N LYS A 182 17.10 -5.03 11.02
CA LYS A 182 17.45 -5.88 12.16
C LYS A 182 17.88 -5.14 13.42
N SER A 183 18.38 -3.91 13.29
CA SER A 183 18.80 -3.08 14.43
C SER A 183 17.66 -2.32 15.11
N CYS A 184 16.48 -2.24 14.50
CA CYS A 184 15.30 -1.61 15.09
C CYS A 184 14.39 -2.69 15.65
N PRO A 185 14.14 -2.74 16.97
CA PRO A 185 13.22 -3.71 17.57
C PRO A 185 11.78 -3.55 17.08
N TYR A 186 11.08 -4.67 16.86
CA TYR A 186 9.67 -4.64 16.44
C TYR A 186 8.77 -3.92 17.46
N ASP A 187 9.06 -4.12 18.75
CA ASP A 187 8.26 -3.59 19.86
C ASP A 187 8.49 -2.11 20.18
N ASP A 188 9.38 -1.40 19.47
CA ASP A 188 9.59 0.04 19.63
C ASP A 188 8.39 0.88 19.15
N GLY A 189 7.41 0.24 18.50
CA GLY A 189 6.10 0.83 18.22
C GLY A 189 6.03 1.70 16.96
N TYR A 190 7.03 1.63 16.08
CA TYR A 190 7.00 2.29 14.77
C TYR A 190 6.03 1.58 13.80
N ILE A 191 5.71 2.25 12.69
CA ILE A 191 4.76 1.76 11.66
C ILE A 191 5.14 0.38 11.11
N MET A 192 6.43 0.09 10.93
CA MET A 192 6.90 -1.20 10.43
C MET A 192 7.14 -2.23 11.54
N GLY A 193 6.87 -1.87 12.80
CA GLY A 193 6.90 -2.76 13.95
C GLY A 193 5.48 -3.00 14.49
N SER A 194 5.31 -2.88 15.81
CA SER A 194 4.01 -3.08 16.48
C SER A 194 3.01 -1.92 16.30
N ALA A 195 3.44 -0.76 15.77
CA ALA A 195 2.61 0.44 15.60
C ALA A 195 1.87 0.89 16.87
N THR A 196 2.57 0.90 18.02
CA THR A 196 1.99 1.26 19.32
C THR A 196 2.68 2.46 19.98
N GLY A 197 2.02 3.04 20.99
CA GLY A 197 2.62 4.08 21.83
C GLY A 197 2.96 5.38 21.06
N PRO A 198 4.02 6.11 21.47
CA PRO A 198 4.36 7.42 20.92
C PRO A 198 4.95 7.38 19.50
N ASN A 199 5.30 6.18 19.01
CA ASN A 199 5.92 5.98 17.70
C ASN A 199 4.96 5.46 16.64
N LYS A 200 3.69 5.18 17.00
CA LYS A 200 2.71 4.53 16.11
C LYS A 200 2.45 5.22 14.76
N LEU A 201 2.78 6.52 14.64
CA LEU A 201 2.62 7.32 13.41
C LEU A 201 3.97 7.69 12.78
N LYS A 202 5.05 6.98 13.12
CA LYS A 202 6.40 7.28 12.66
C LYS A 202 7.05 6.03 12.07
N PHE A 203 7.94 6.26 11.12
CA PHE A 203 8.87 5.23 10.65
C PHE A 203 10.15 5.24 11.50
N SER A 204 10.75 4.06 11.68
CA SER A 204 12.02 3.92 12.39
C SER A 204 13.19 4.50 11.56
N GLU A 205 14.36 4.71 12.17
CA GLU A 205 15.56 5.07 11.39
C GLU A 205 15.92 3.94 10.40
N CYS A 206 15.68 2.69 10.77
CA CYS A 206 15.90 1.57 9.86
C CYS A 206 14.96 1.57 8.65
N SER A 207 13.71 1.99 8.85
CA SER A 207 12.74 2.18 7.77
C SER A 207 13.26 3.21 6.77
N LYS A 208 13.75 4.35 7.28
CA LYS A 208 14.35 5.42 6.48
C LYS A 208 15.60 4.96 5.74
N GLU A 209 16.49 4.21 6.38
CA GLU A 209 17.70 3.68 5.73
C GLU A 209 17.36 2.66 4.63
N SER A 210 16.35 1.82 4.86
CA SER A 210 15.84 0.85 3.88
C SER A 210 15.25 1.55 2.65
N ALA A 211 14.35 2.52 2.86
CA ALA A 211 13.76 3.31 1.77
C ALA A 211 14.83 4.06 0.97
N LYS A 212 15.78 4.70 1.67
CA LYS A 212 16.90 5.41 1.03
C LYS A 212 17.72 4.49 0.14
N TYR A 213 17.95 3.24 0.58
CA TYR A 213 18.66 2.27 -0.23
C TYR A 213 17.85 1.81 -1.43
N PHE A 214 16.57 1.48 -1.25
CA PHE A 214 15.68 1.07 -2.35
C PHE A 214 15.65 2.12 -3.47
N PHE A 215 15.61 3.41 -3.12
CA PHE A 215 15.66 4.50 -4.09
C PHE A 215 16.94 4.53 -4.94
N THR A 216 18.06 3.96 -4.47
CA THR A 216 19.28 3.84 -5.28
C THR A 216 19.22 2.73 -6.34
N LEU A 217 18.21 1.87 -6.28
CA LEU A 217 18.10 0.70 -7.15
C LEU A 217 17.35 1.03 -8.45
N PRO A 218 17.69 0.36 -9.56
CA PRO A 218 16.97 0.53 -10.83
C PRO A 218 15.46 0.27 -10.74
N GLN A 219 15.08 -0.56 -9.76
CA GLN A 219 13.68 -0.92 -9.47
C GLN A 219 12.82 0.30 -9.12
N ALA A 220 13.42 1.32 -8.50
CA ALA A 220 12.73 2.54 -8.05
C ALA A 220 12.77 3.68 -9.08
N SER A 221 13.24 3.41 -10.30
CA SER A 221 13.51 4.45 -11.31
C SER A 221 12.29 5.27 -11.71
N CYS A 222 11.07 4.71 -11.65
CA CYS A 222 9.86 5.44 -11.99
C CYS A 222 9.49 6.53 -10.97
N LEU A 223 10.01 6.45 -9.74
CA LEU A 223 9.68 7.37 -8.64
C LEU A 223 10.44 8.69 -8.70
N TYR A 224 11.29 8.87 -9.72
CA TYR A 224 12.07 10.07 -9.93
C TYR A 224 11.46 10.89 -11.05
N GLU A 225 10.84 12.01 -10.67
CA GLU A 225 10.45 13.04 -11.64
C GLU A 225 11.63 13.97 -11.88
N ASP A 226 11.86 14.29 -13.16
CA ASP A 226 12.76 15.37 -13.53
C ASP A 226 12.24 16.66 -12.88
N CYS A 227 13.12 17.37 -12.17
CA CYS A 227 12.81 18.72 -11.75
C CYS A 227 12.55 19.54 -13.02
N PRO A 228 11.39 20.18 -13.18
CA PRO A 228 11.21 21.11 -14.28
C PRO A 228 12.33 22.13 -14.19
N ASN A 229 13.18 22.21 -15.21
CA ASN A 229 14.17 23.29 -15.29
C ASN A 229 13.37 24.58 -15.11
N SER A 230 13.64 25.30 -14.02
CA SER A 230 13.08 26.62 -13.82
C SER A 230 13.70 27.54 -14.85
N SER A 231 13.16 27.53 -16.06
CA SER A 231 13.34 28.58 -17.05
C SER A 231 12.62 29.81 -16.52
N TYR A 232 13.30 30.50 -15.60
CA TYR A 232 13.10 31.93 -15.35
C TYR A 232 13.71 32.73 -16.49
#